data_AF-A0A7T2LMX3-F1
#
_entry.id   AF-A0A7T2LMX3-F1
#
_cell.length_a   1.000
_cell.length_b   1.000
_cell.length_c   1.000
_cell.angle_alpha   90.00
_cell.angle_beta   90.00
_cell.angle_gamma   90.00
#
_symmetry.space_group_name_H-M   'P 1'
#
loop_
_entity.id
_entity.type
_entity.pdbx_description
1 polymer ?
#
loop_
_entity_poly.entity_id
_entity_poly.type
_entity_poly.pdbx_seq_one_letter_code
_entity_poly.pdbx_strand_id
1 'polypeptide(L)'
;MATDLITTGKADGSMRELARLALSTDWTSEKGMAVLNGADPQDAIAAYESGLKPLAEAEPNFDGPGSKGLRDWLKPIGMKISPSMAPEVCSTWLTAVVMALSDFPAKAATQAARNAIRTPMQFLNEVDGHVRAEAEKLMDAHRYALRRLRWMQEDIQRAAKPEQPQIASPGEDGRPLTNDEIRALSGSFRRIGLTNGWLTQEQIDAAEAETAPPLDITKDAA
;
A
#
# COMPACT_ATOMS: atom_id res chain seq x y z
N MET A 1 19.55 11.91 12.88
CA MET A 1 20.88 11.41 12.44
C MET A 1 20.66 10.19 11.55
N ALA A 2 20.91 10.34 10.26
CA ALA A 2 20.78 9.27 9.27
C ALA A 2 21.95 8.30 9.43
N THR A 3 21.65 7.02 9.65
CA THR A 3 22.69 5.98 9.74
C THR A 3 22.92 5.44 8.33
N ASP A 4 24.08 5.75 7.77
CA ASP A 4 24.53 5.24 6.47
C ASP A 4 24.56 3.72 6.46
N LEU A 5 23.99 3.14 5.40
CA LEU A 5 23.82 1.71 5.20
C LEU A 5 24.45 1.33 3.86
N ILE A 6 25.72 0.92 3.90
CA ILE A 6 26.57 0.61 2.75
C ILE A 6 26.11 -0.67 2.02
N THR A 7 25.79 -0.48 0.73
CA THR A 7 25.92 -1.30 -0.50
C THR A 7 25.43 -2.76 -0.60
N THR A 8 24.55 -3.01 -1.59
CA THR A 8 24.83 -3.75 -2.86
C THR A 8 23.67 -3.50 -3.86
N GLY A 9 23.95 -3.02 -5.08
CA GLY A 9 23.00 -2.98 -6.21
C GLY A 9 22.24 -1.66 -6.42
N LYS A 10 22.33 -1.06 -7.62
CA LYS A 10 21.62 0.18 -8.00
C LYS A 10 20.08 0.08 -7.88
N ALA A 11 19.52 -1.11 -8.09
CA ALA A 11 18.09 -1.38 -7.91
C ALA A 11 17.68 -1.39 -6.41
N ASP A 12 18.60 -1.69 -5.51
CA ASP A 12 18.36 -1.74 -4.06
C ASP A 12 18.37 -0.34 -3.41
N GLY A 13 19.08 0.60 -4.04
CA GLY A 13 19.18 2.00 -3.61
C GLY A 13 17.87 2.76 -3.78
N SER A 14 17.25 2.69 -4.97
CA SER A 14 15.97 3.34 -5.26
C SER A 14 14.85 2.81 -4.37
N MET A 15 14.85 1.50 -4.06
CA MET A 15 13.85 0.90 -3.16
C MET A 15 13.97 1.37 -1.72
N ARG A 16 15.20 1.49 -1.21
CA ARG A 16 15.43 2.05 0.12
C ARG A 16 15.01 3.51 0.18
N GLU A 17 15.30 4.28 -0.86
CA GLU A 17 14.90 5.67 -0.96
C GLU A 17 13.38 5.82 -1.06
N LEU A 18 12.70 4.94 -1.80
CA LEU A 18 11.23 4.89 -1.86
C LEU A 18 10.62 4.56 -0.51
N ALA A 19 11.11 3.52 0.16
CA ALA A 19 10.63 3.15 1.49
C ALA A 19 10.87 4.28 2.50
N ARG A 20 12.03 4.94 2.43
CA ARG A 20 12.36 6.09 3.29
C ARG A 20 11.46 7.29 3.00
N LEU A 21 11.20 7.58 1.73
CA LEU A 21 10.31 8.66 1.32
C LEU A 21 8.88 8.34 1.75
N ALA A 22 8.42 7.09 1.63
CA ALA A 22 7.09 6.66 2.06
C ALA A 22 6.90 6.82 3.59
N LEU A 23 7.97 6.68 4.36
CA LEU A 23 8.00 6.91 5.80
C LEU A 23 8.15 8.40 6.18
N SER A 24 8.43 9.31 5.24
CA SER A 24 8.62 10.73 5.54
C SER A 24 7.31 11.53 5.51
N THR A 25 7.32 12.71 6.14
CA THR A 25 6.21 13.68 6.05
C THR A 25 6.08 14.30 4.67
N ASP A 26 7.16 14.29 3.90
CA ASP A 26 7.31 15.06 2.65
C ASP A 26 6.90 14.27 1.41
N TRP A 27 6.25 13.12 1.60
CA TRP A 27 5.81 12.23 0.53
C TRP A 27 4.79 12.88 -0.40
N THR A 28 5.04 12.77 -1.70
CA THR A 28 4.10 13.06 -2.79
C THR A 28 4.29 12.04 -3.90
N SER A 29 3.26 11.80 -4.72
CA SER A 29 3.34 10.87 -5.86
C SER A 29 4.40 11.28 -6.87
N GLU A 30 4.60 12.60 -7.06
CA GLU A 30 5.65 13.15 -7.93
C GLU A 30 7.06 12.80 -7.43
N LYS A 31 7.33 12.94 -6.12
CA LYS A 31 8.62 12.57 -5.54
C LYS A 31 8.86 11.06 -5.57
N GLY A 32 7.80 10.25 -5.37
CA GLY A 32 7.89 8.80 -5.52
C GLY A 32 8.29 8.39 -6.94
N MET A 33 7.68 9.01 -7.96
CA MET A 33 8.03 8.78 -9.36
C MET A 33 9.45 9.25 -9.71
N ALA A 34 9.91 10.35 -9.12
CA ALA A 34 11.28 10.83 -9.30
C ALA A 34 12.32 9.81 -8.77
N VAL A 35 12.03 9.14 -7.64
CA VAL A 35 12.92 8.10 -7.09
C VAL A 35 12.87 6.82 -7.94
N LEU A 36 11.71 6.49 -8.53
CA LEU A 36 11.57 5.35 -9.45
C LEU A 36 12.36 5.56 -10.75
N ASN A 37 12.62 6.81 -11.16
CA ASN A 37 13.41 7.14 -12.35
C ASN A 37 12.96 6.37 -13.61
N GLY A 38 11.65 6.25 -13.82
CA GLY A 38 11.05 5.54 -14.94
C GLY A 38 10.86 4.03 -14.77
N ALA A 39 11.19 3.45 -13.61
CA ALA A 39 10.83 2.07 -13.28
C ALA A 39 9.32 1.94 -13.01
N ASP A 40 8.75 0.76 -13.32
CA ASP A 40 7.35 0.47 -13.04
C ASP A 40 7.11 0.45 -11.50
N PRO A 41 6.20 1.30 -10.98
CA PRO A 41 5.81 1.27 -9.56
C PRO A 41 5.37 -0.12 -9.07
N GLN A 42 4.78 -0.93 -9.95
CA GLN A 42 4.29 -2.27 -9.61
C GLN A 42 5.43 -3.24 -9.35
N ASP A 43 6.43 -3.28 -10.24
CA ASP A 43 7.64 -4.07 -10.04
C ASP A 43 8.37 -3.62 -8.77
N ALA A 44 8.32 -2.31 -8.50
CA ALA A 44 8.98 -1.76 -7.33
C ALA A 44 8.35 -2.22 -6.01
N ILE A 45 7.03 -2.18 -5.94
CA ILE A 45 6.26 -2.68 -4.79
C ILE A 45 6.46 -4.18 -4.64
N ALA A 46 6.38 -4.95 -5.73
CA ALA A 46 6.53 -6.41 -5.69
C ALA A 46 7.92 -6.84 -5.16
N ALA A 47 8.99 -6.17 -5.60
CA ALA A 47 10.33 -6.44 -5.09
C ALA A 47 10.49 -6.03 -3.61
N TYR A 48 9.87 -4.92 -3.19
CA TYR A 48 9.87 -4.53 -1.77
C TYR A 48 9.08 -5.54 -0.90
N GLU A 49 7.94 -6.03 -1.37
CA GLU A 49 7.16 -7.09 -0.70
C GLU A 49 7.93 -8.41 -0.63
N SER A 50 8.64 -8.77 -1.70
CA SER A 50 9.50 -9.96 -1.73
C SER A 50 10.60 -9.89 -0.66
N GLY A 51 11.17 -8.71 -0.43
CA GLY A 51 12.15 -8.46 0.63
C GLY A 51 11.57 -8.47 2.05
N LEU A 52 10.24 -8.51 2.19
CA LEU A 52 9.50 -8.60 3.45
C LEU A 52 8.89 -9.99 3.69
N LYS A 53 9.34 -11.01 2.95
CA LYS A 53 8.98 -12.39 3.24
C LYS A 53 9.62 -12.88 4.54
N PRO A 54 8.91 -13.67 5.36
CA PRO A 54 9.49 -14.32 6.53
C PRO A 54 10.76 -15.10 6.20
N LEU A 55 11.72 -15.10 7.11
CA LEU A 55 12.97 -15.82 6.92
C LEU A 55 12.74 -17.33 6.74
N ALA A 56 11.77 -17.91 7.43
CA ALA A 56 11.39 -19.32 7.27
C ALA A 56 10.96 -19.67 5.83
N GLU A 57 10.33 -18.73 5.13
CA GLU A 57 9.91 -18.91 3.73
C GLU A 57 11.05 -18.64 2.75
N ALA A 58 11.87 -17.62 3.03
CA ALA A 58 12.97 -17.22 2.16
C ALA A 58 14.18 -18.18 2.23
N GLU A 59 14.48 -18.71 3.42
CA GLU A 59 15.64 -19.55 3.71
C GLU A 59 15.26 -20.71 4.65
N PRO A 60 14.59 -21.78 4.15
CA PRO A 60 14.08 -22.87 4.99
C PRO A 60 15.15 -23.60 5.82
N ASN A 61 16.40 -23.61 5.35
CA ASN A 61 17.53 -24.26 6.03
C ASN A 61 18.32 -23.31 6.95
N PHE A 62 17.94 -22.03 7.03
CA PHE A 62 18.59 -21.01 7.85
C PHE A 62 20.11 -20.85 7.65
N ASP A 63 20.57 -21.09 6.41
CA ASP A 63 21.97 -21.08 5.97
C ASP A 63 22.29 -19.99 4.93
N GLY A 64 21.27 -19.27 4.48
CA GLY A 64 21.37 -18.22 3.49
C GLY A 64 21.92 -16.89 4.04
N PRO A 65 22.05 -15.88 3.17
CA PRO A 65 22.61 -14.57 3.52
C PRO A 65 21.86 -13.86 4.65
N GLY A 66 20.54 -13.96 4.69
CA GLY A 66 19.69 -13.34 5.71
C GLY A 66 19.93 -13.94 7.09
N SER A 67 19.97 -15.27 7.17
CA SER A 67 20.26 -16.00 8.40
C SER A 67 21.68 -15.72 8.90
N LYS A 68 22.66 -15.66 8.00
CA LYS A 68 24.05 -15.29 8.34
C LYS A 68 24.14 -13.87 8.89
N GLY A 69 23.51 -12.90 8.23
CA GLY A 69 23.47 -11.51 8.67
C GLY A 69 22.85 -11.36 10.06
N LEU A 70 21.76 -12.09 10.34
CA LEU A 70 21.15 -12.11 11.67
C LEU A 70 22.10 -12.70 12.73
N ARG A 71 22.76 -13.83 12.44
CA ARG A 71 23.75 -14.44 13.36
C ARG A 71 24.88 -13.47 13.70
N ASP A 72 25.36 -12.70 12.72
CA ASP A 72 26.45 -11.75 12.93
C ASP A 72 26.09 -10.62 13.89
N TRP A 73 24.81 -10.22 13.95
CA TRP A 73 24.32 -9.25 14.93
C TRP A 73 23.93 -9.86 16.28
N LEU A 74 23.53 -11.13 16.31
CA LEU A 74 23.26 -11.85 17.55
C LEU A 74 24.53 -12.21 18.32
N LYS A 75 25.64 -12.50 17.63
CA LYS A 75 26.95 -12.82 18.25
C LYS A 75 27.39 -11.78 19.30
N PRO A 76 27.44 -10.47 18.99
CA PRO A 76 27.72 -9.43 19.98
C PRO A 76 26.79 -9.40 21.19
N ILE A 77 25.50 -9.70 21.00
CA ILE A 77 24.53 -9.76 22.11
C ILE A 77 24.88 -10.93 23.03
N GLY A 78 25.12 -12.11 22.46
CA GLY A 78 25.54 -13.29 23.22
C GLY A 78 26.83 -13.05 24.00
N MET A 79 27.83 -12.42 23.38
CA MET A 79 29.09 -12.06 24.04
C MET A 79 28.92 -11.05 25.18
N LYS A 80 27.98 -10.10 25.05
CA LYS A 80 27.68 -9.11 26.11
C LYS A 80 27.04 -9.77 27.34
N ILE A 81 26.19 -10.78 27.13
CA ILE A 81 25.43 -11.45 28.19
C ILE A 81 26.26 -12.57 28.84
N SER A 82 26.98 -13.35 28.02
CA SER A 82 27.75 -14.51 28.48
C SER A 82 29.11 -14.59 27.76
N PRO A 83 30.11 -13.79 28.20
CA PRO A 83 31.43 -13.70 27.55
C PRO A 83 32.22 -15.03 27.54
N SER A 84 31.98 -15.91 28.51
CA SER A 84 32.68 -17.18 28.70
C SER A 84 31.98 -18.37 28.02
N MET A 85 30.99 -18.13 27.16
CA MET A 85 30.25 -19.19 26.46
C MET A 85 31.17 -19.98 25.53
N ALA A 86 31.13 -21.31 25.62
CA ALA A 86 31.86 -22.17 24.69
C ALA A 86 31.38 -21.97 23.24
N PRO A 87 32.27 -22.05 22.22
CA PRO A 87 31.91 -21.82 20.82
C PRO A 87 30.77 -22.70 20.29
N GLU A 88 30.71 -23.96 20.72
CA GLU A 88 29.69 -24.94 20.30
C GLU A 88 28.30 -24.57 20.86
N VAL A 89 28.28 -24.13 22.12
CA VAL A 89 27.06 -23.64 22.78
C VAL A 89 26.59 -22.35 22.11
N CYS A 90 27.52 -21.45 21.76
CA CYS A 90 27.21 -20.22 21.04
C CYS A 90 26.59 -20.50 19.67
N SER A 91 27.16 -21.42 18.90
CA SER A 91 26.62 -21.83 17.59
C SER A 91 25.20 -22.42 17.71
N THR A 92 24.98 -23.26 18.72
CA THR A 92 23.67 -23.88 18.99
C THR A 92 22.64 -22.82 19.40
N TRP A 93 23.02 -21.91 20.30
CA TRP A 93 22.17 -20.79 20.73
C TRP A 93 21.81 -19.87 19.56
N LEU A 94 22.79 -19.47 18.74
CA LEU A 94 22.55 -18.64 17.55
C LEU A 94 21.56 -19.30 16.59
N THR A 95 21.71 -20.60 16.36
CA THR A 95 20.79 -21.37 15.50
C THR A 95 19.38 -21.37 16.08
N ALA A 96 19.25 -21.63 17.38
CA ALA A 96 17.95 -21.63 18.06
C ALA A 96 17.26 -20.25 17.99
N VAL A 97 17.99 -19.16 18.19
CA VAL A 97 17.42 -17.80 18.13
C VAL A 97 17.04 -17.41 16.70
N VAL A 98 17.83 -17.78 15.67
CA VAL A 98 17.47 -17.54 14.27
C VAL A 98 16.19 -18.30 13.90
N MET A 99 16.06 -19.54 14.33
CA MET A 99 14.83 -20.32 14.12
C MET A 99 13.63 -19.70 14.84
N ALA A 100 13.82 -19.23 16.07
CA ALA A 100 12.77 -18.56 16.82
C ALA A 100 12.28 -17.30 16.09
N LEU A 101 13.19 -16.47 15.58
CA LEU A 101 12.89 -15.21 14.88
C LEU A 101 12.53 -15.37 13.40
N SER A 102 12.34 -16.61 12.94
CA SER A 102 12.17 -16.91 11.51
C SER A 102 10.85 -16.45 10.91
N ASP A 103 9.89 -16.07 11.76
CA ASP A 103 8.62 -15.43 11.40
C ASP A 103 8.80 -14.01 10.87
N PHE A 104 9.94 -13.36 11.17
CA PHE A 104 10.26 -12.03 10.67
C PHE A 104 11.10 -12.07 9.39
N PRO A 105 11.01 -11.05 8.53
CA PRO A 105 11.91 -10.90 7.39
C PRO A 105 13.36 -10.68 7.86
N ALA A 106 14.32 -11.26 7.14
CA ALA A 106 15.75 -11.20 7.47
C ALA A 106 16.23 -9.77 7.79
N LYS A 107 15.81 -8.81 6.96
CA LYS A 107 16.18 -7.39 7.11
C LYS A 107 15.61 -6.76 8.38
N ALA A 108 14.35 -7.05 8.71
CA ALA A 108 13.70 -6.55 9.91
C ALA A 108 14.32 -7.18 11.17
N ALA A 109 14.50 -8.50 11.18
CA ALA A 109 15.13 -9.22 12.29
C ALA A 109 16.57 -8.75 12.53
N THR A 110 17.36 -8.57 11.47
CA THR A 110 18.75 -8.09 11.58
C THR A 110 18.83 -6.68 12.14
N GLN A 111 17.99 -5.77 11.65
CA GLN A 111 17.93 -4.40 12.17
C GLN A 111 17.39 -4.37 13.62
N ALA A 112 16.45 -5.23 13.95
CA ALA A 112 15.93 -5.38 15.31
C ALA A 112 17.02 -5.88 16.27
N ALA A 113 17.80 -6.90 15.89
CA ALA A 113 18.96 -7.36 16.67
C ALA A 113 19.99 -6.23 16.88
N ARG A 114 20.28 -5.47 15.83
CA ARG A 114 21.16 -4.28 15.92
C ARG A 114 20.62 -3.22 16.88
N ASN A 115 19.30 -3.03 16.97
CA ASN A 115 18.70 -2.09 17.91
C ASN A 115 18.72 -2.66 19.34
N ALA A 116 18.36 -3.94 19.49
CA ALA A 116 18.23 -4.63 20.76
C ALA A 116 19.54 -4.69 21.55
N ILE A 117 20.71 -4.72 20.90
CA ILE A 117 22.02 -4.70 21.59
C ILE A 117 22.18 -3.52 22.58
N ARG A 118 21.48 -2.41 22.35
CA ARG A 118 21.49 -1.21 23.19
C ARG A 118 20.64 -1.37 24.44
N THR A 119 19.70 -2.29 24.43
CA THR A 119 18.83 -2.60 25.56
C THR A 119 19.60 -3.43 26.59
N PRO A 120 19.46 -3.15 27.89
CA PRO A 120 20.01 -4.03 28.93
C PRO A 120 19.27 -5.37 28.90
N MET A 121 20.03 -6.45 28.83
CA MET A 121 19.55 -7.84 28.85
C MET A 121 20.43 -8.59 29.86
N GLN A 122 19.83 -9.34 30.77
CA GLN A 122 20.53 -10.10 31.80
C GLN A 122 20.75 -11.56 31.40
N PHE A 123 19.80 -12.12 30.63
CA PHE A 123 19.81 -13.54 30.30
C PHE A 123 19.58 -13.79 28.80
N LEU A 124 20.13 -14.90 28.30
CA LEU A 124 20.05 -15.25 26.87
C LEU A 124 18.64 -15.53 26.38
N ASN A 125 17.75 -15.99 27.26
CA ASN A 125 16.33 -16.23 26.94
C ASN A 125 15.53 -14.94 26.75
N GLU A 126 16.02 -13.80 27.24
CA GLU A 126 15.36 -12.50 27.06
C GLU A 126 15.59 -11.94 25.64
N VAL A 127 16.64 -12.40 24.96
CA VAL A 127 17.06 -11.87 23.66
C VAL A 127 15.95 -11.99 22.61
N ASP A 128 15.25 -13.13 22.54
CA ASP A 128 14.15 -13.32 21.59
C ASP A 128 13.05 -12.27 21.80
N GLY A 129 12.58 -12.10 23.04
CA GLY A 129 11.53 -11.12 23.37
C GLY A 129 11.92 -9.68 23.01
N HIS A 130 13.16 -9.28 23.30
CA HIS A 130 13.65 -7.94 22.95
C HIS A 130 13.79 -7.74 21.44
N VAL A 131 14.29 -8.73 20.72
CA VAL A 131 14.43 -8.63 19.26
C VAL A 131 13.05 -8.62 18.59
N ARG A 132 12.10 -9.44 19.04
CA ARG A 132 10.72 -9.42 18.54
C ARG A 132 10.06 -8.05 18.74
N ALA A 133 10.14 -7.48 19.94
CA ALA A 133 9.54 -6.18 20.23
C ALA A 133 10.08 -5.06 19.32
N GLU A 134 11.36 -5.11 18.95
CA GLU A 134 11.93 -4.17 17.97
C GLU A 134 11.54 -4.51 16.54
N ALA A 135 11.47 -5.80 16.18
CA ALA A 135 11.08 -6.26 14.86
C ALA A 135 9.62 -5.90 14.54
N GLU A 136 8.71 -6.01 15.51
CA GLU A 136 7.30 -5.60 15.38
C GLU A 136 7.16 -4.12 15.03
N LYS A 137 7.89 -3.23 15.72
CA LYS A 137 7.91 -1.78 15.42
C LYS A 137 8.40 -1.51 14.00
N LEU A 138 9.43 -2.23 13.55
CA LEU A 138 9.94 -2.11 12.19
C LEU A 138 8.92 -2.63 11.16
N MET A 139 8.25 -3.74 11.46
CA MET A 139 7.21 -4.28 10.60
C MET A 139 6.00 -3.34 10.48
N ASP A 140 5.61 -2.65 11.55
CA ASP A 140 4.59 -1.60 11.50
C ASP A 140 4.97 -0.48 10.54
N ALA A 141 6.22 0.00 10.62
CA ALA A 141 6.74 0.99 9.68
C ALA A 141 6.72 0.45 8.24
N HIS A 142 7.17 -0.79 8.01
CA HIS A 142 7.15 -1.40 6.69
C HIS A 142 5.72 -1.58 6.13
N ARG A 143 4.75 -1.98 6.97
CA ARG A 143 3.33 -2.07 6.62
C ARG A 143 2.74 -0.72 6.23
N TYR A 144 3.07 0.33 6.98
CA TYR A 144 2.65 1.69 6.66
C TYR A 144 3.25 2.16 5.32
N ALA A 145 4.55 1.94 5.10
CA ALA A 145 5.23 2.27 3.86
C ALA A 145 4.61 1.54 2.65
N LEU A 146 4.34 0.24 2.78
CA LEU A 146 3.65 -0.56 1.74
C LEU A 146 2.30 0.03 1.37
N ARG A 147 1.48 0.36 2.38
CA ARG A 147 0.15 0.95 2.15
C ARG A 147 0.27 2.25 1.36
N ARG A 148 1.23 3.10 1.72
CA ARG A 148 1.46 4.39 1.05
C ARG A 148 1.97 4.23 -0.39
N LEU A 149 2.84 3.25 -0.64
CA LEU A 149 3.30 2.91 -1.98
C LEU A 149 2.16 2.40 -2.86
N ARG A 150 1.28 1.54 -2.32
CA ARG A 150 0.10 1.05 -3.03
C ARG A 150 -0.89 2.17 -3.37
N TRP A 151 -1.13 3.12 -2.46
CA TRP A 151 -1.94 4.31 -2.76
C TRP A 151 -1.36 5.14 -3.91
N MET A 152 -0.04 5.33 -3.93
CA MET A 152 0.60 6.02 -5.06
C MET A 152 0.43 5.25 -6.37
N GLN A 153 0.56 3.93 -6.35
CA GLN A 153 0.30 3.10 -7.53
C GLN A 153 -1.13 3.29 -8.04
N GLU A 154 -2.12 3.30 -7.14
CA GLU A 154 -3.52 3.56 -7.48
C GLU A 154 -3.73 4.96 -8.08
N ASP A 155 -3.09 5.98 -7.51
CA ASP A 155 -3.17 7.36 -8.02
C ASP A 155 -2.53 7.49 -9.40
N ILE A 156 -1.37 6.87 -9.62
CA ILE A 156 -0.70 6.83 -10.94
C ILE A 156 -1.58 6.10 -11.95
N GLN A 157 -2.14 4.95 -11.58
CA GLN A 157 -3.04 4.20 -12.47
C GLN A 157 -4.32 4.97 -12.77
N ARG A 158 -4.85 5.74 -11.82
CA ARG A 158 -6.01 6.61 -12.02
C ARG A 158 -5.69 7.77 -12.97
N ALA A 159 -4.51 8.38 -12.84
CA ALA A 159 -4.05 9.45 -13.73
C ALA A 159 -3.67 8.94 -15.14
N ALA A 160 -3.15 7.71 -15.24
CA ALA A 160 -2.75 7.09 -16.50
C ALA A 160 -3.93 6.48 -17.28
N LYS A 161 -5.05 6.17 -16.61
CA LYS A 161 -6.30 5.92 -17.32
C LYS A 161 -6.70 7.25 -17.96
N PRO A 162 -6.87 7.32 -19.30
CA PRO A 162 -7.52 8.47 -19.89
C PRO A 162 -8.83 8.64 -19.13
N GLU A 163 -9.19 9.89 -18.80
CA GLU A 163 -10.44 10.22 -18.14
C GLU A 163 -11.48 9.24 -18.66
N GLN A 164 -12.02 8.38 -17.77
CA GLN A 164 -13.23 7.63 -18.11
C GLN A 164 -14.10 8.65 -18.81
N PRO A 165 -14.53 8.39 -20.07
CA PRO A 165 -15.19 9.41 -20.86
C PRO A 165 -16.17 10.03 -19.91
N GLN A 166 -15.96 11.31 -19.58
CA GLN A 166 -16.93 12.07 -18.82
C GLN A 166 -18.21 11.70 -19.53
N ILE A 167 -19.11 10.96 -18.88
CA ILE A 167 -20.36 10.56 -19.51
C ILE A 167 -20.87 11.89 -20.00
N ALA A 168 -20.82 12.10 -21.32
CA ALA A 168 -20.96 13.42 -21.89
C ALA A 168 -22.20 13.97 -21.21
N SER A 169 -22.06 15.06 -20.45
CA SER A 169 -23.24 15.73 -19.91
C SER A 169 -24.19 15.81 -21.09
N PRO A 170 -25.40 15.22 -21.02
CA PRO A 170 -26.29 15.20 -22.17
C PRO A 170 -26.54 16.67 -22.55
N GLY A 171 -25.86 17.14 -23.61
CA GLY A 171 -25.66 18.57 -23.85
C GLY A 171 -24.25 19.00 -24.27
N GLU A 172 -23.42 18.15 -24.90
CA GLU A 172 -22.15 18.57 -25.53
C GLU A 172 -22.30 19.69 -26.58
N ASP A 173 -23.54 19.99 -27.00
CA ASP A 173 -23.86 21.12 -27.88
C ASP A 173 -24.32 22.39 -27.12
N GLY A 174 -24.38 22.37 -25.78
CA GLY A 174 -24.98 23.43 -24.97
C GLY A 174 -26.48 23.64 -25.22
N ARG A 175 -27.11 22.75 -26.01
CA ARG A 175 -28.54 22.79 -26.31
C ARG A 175 -29.33 22.21 -25.14
N PRO A 176 -30.40 22.87 -24.67
CA PRO A 176 -31.31 22.26 -23.72
C PRO A 176 -31.87 20.97 -24.32
N LEU A 177 -31.92 19.91 -23.51
CA LEU A 177 -32.49 18.62 -23.89
C LEU A 177 -33.92 18.80 -24.40
N THR A 178 -34.23 18.19 -25.54
CA THR A 178 -35.60 18.17 -26.07
C THR A 178 -36.49 17.25 -25.22
N ASN A 179 -37.80 17.48 -25.24
CA ASN A 179 -38.76 16.65 -24.49
C ASN A 179 -38.67 15.16 -24.84
N ASP A 180 -38.38 14.84 -26.10
CA ASP A 180 -38.16 13.46 -26.57
C ASP A 180 -36.89 12.83 -25.97
N GLU A 181 -35.81 13.60 -25.84
CA GLU A 181 -34.55 13.14 -25.23
C GLU A 181 -34.70 12.94 -23.72
N ILE A 182 -35.43 13.84 -23.03
CA ILE A 182 -35.76 13.69 -21.60
C ILE A 182 -36.62 12.44 -21.39
N ARG A 183 -37.54 12.14 -22.31
CA ARG A 183 -38.34 10.91 -22.29
C ARG A 183 -37.50 9.65 -22.46
N ALA A 184 -36.48 9.69 -23.32
CA ALA A 184 -35.58 8.57 -23.55
C ALA A 184 -34.66 8.24 -22.36
N LEU A 185 -34.47 9.17 -21.41
CA LEU A 185 -33.70 8.91 -20.19
C LEU A 185 -34.44 7.95 -19.24
N SER A 186 -33.72 6.97 -18.70
CA SER A 186 -34.26 6.10 -17.66
C SER A 186 -34.58 6.90 -16.39
N GLY A 187 -35.52 6.41 -15.56
CA GLY A 187 -35.92 7.11 -14.33
C GLY A 187 -34.75 7.37 -13.37
N SER A 188 -33.72 6.52 -13.38
CA SER A 188 -32.48 6.73 -12.63
C SER A 188 -31.67 7.92 -13.15
N PHE A 189 -31.57 8.09 -14.47
CA PHE A 189 -30.87 9.23 -15.08
C PHE A 189 -31.62 10.55 -14.91
N ARG A 190 -32.96 10.55 -14.96
CA ARG A 190 -33.76 11.76 -14.66
C ARG A 190 -33.56 12.24 -13.22
N ARG A 191 -33.50 11.30 -12.26
CA ARG A 191 -33.24 11.62 -10.84
C ARG A 191 -31.83 12.18 -10.61
N ILE A 192 -30.83 11.64 -11.31
CA ILE A 192 -29.46 12.17 -11.28
C ILE A 192 -29.42 13.58 -11.89
N GLY A 193 -30.13 13.81 -13.00
CA GLY A 193 -30.25 15.12 -13.64
C GLY A 193 -30.91 16.18 -12.75
N LEU A 194 -31.97 15.82 -12.01
CA LEU A 194 -32.61 16.70 -11.01
C LEU A 194 -31.65 17.04 -9.86
N THR A 195 -30.93 16.04 -9.36
CA THR A 195 -30.03 16.20 -8.20
C THR A 195 -28.83 17.11 -8.54
N ASN A 196 -28.34 17.03 -9.77
CA ASN A 196 -27.20 17.82 -10.25
C ASN A 196 -27.62 19.15 -10.90
N GLY A 197 -28.92 19.48 -10.94
CA GLY A 197 -29.43 20.73 -11.51
C GLY A 197 -29.37 20.79 -13.05
N TRP A 198 -29.23 19.65 -13.72
CA TRP A 198 -29.22 19.54 -15.19
C TRP A 198 -30.62 19.46 -15.79
N LEU A 199 -31.61 19.09 -14.98
CA LEU A 199 -33.03 19.06 -15.33
C LEU A 199 -33.85 19.71 -14.21
N THR A 200 -34.98 20.34 -14.56
CA THR A 200 -35.98 20.80 -13.59
C THR A 200 -37.18 19.85 -13.56
N GLN A 201 -37.92 19.85 -12.45
CA GLN A 201 -39.14 19.06 -12.34
C GLN A 201 -40.17 19.47 -13.41
N GLU A 202 -40.26 20.78 -13.70
CA GLU A 202 -41.14 21.32 -14.75
C GLU A 202 -40.81 20.79 -16.15
N GLN A 203 -39.53 20.54 -16.46
CA GLN A 203 -39.11 19.97 -17.75
C GLN A 203 -39.49 18.48 -17.88
N ILE A 204 -39.46 17.74 -16.78
CA ILE A 204 -39.90 16.34 -16.75
C ILE A 204 -41.42 16.27 -16.87
N ASP A 205 -42.14 17.11 -16.12
CA ASP A 205 -43.59 17.15 -16.13
C ASP A 205 -44.13 17.61 -17.50
N ALA A 206 -43.48 18.59 -18.16
CA ALA A 206 -43.83 19.02 -19.51
C ALA A 206 -43.59 17.92 -20.56
N ALA A 207 -42.49 17.19 -20.44
CA ALA A 207 -42.18 16.07 -21.34
C ALA A 207 -43.13 14.88 -21.16
N GLU A 208 -43.72 14.71 -19.98
CA GLU A 208 -44.73 13.70 -19.67
C GLU A 208 -46.17 14.16 -20.00
N ALA A 209 -46.47 15.45 -19.88
CA ALA A 209 -47.78 16.04 -20.16
C ALA A 209 -48.12 16.11 -21.66
N GLU A 210 -47.12 16.20 -22.54
CA GLU A 210 -47.29 16.18 -24.01
C GLU A 210 -47.91 14.86 -24.53
N THR A 211 -47.97 13.84 -23.67
CA THR A 211 -48.63 12.54 -23.94
C THR A 211 -50.04 12.40 -23.39
N ALA A 212 -50.61 13.41 -22.72
CA ALA A 212 -52.02 13.35 -22.35
C ALA A 212 -52.87 13.47 -23.63
N PRO A 213 -53.61 12.42 -24.06
CA PRO A 213 -54.54 12.59 -25.17
C PRO A 213 -55.56 13.68 -24.78
N PRO A 214 -56.00 14.52 -25.74
CA PRO A 214 -57.07 15.46 -25.45
C PRO A 214 -58.27 14.65 -24.95
N LEU A 215 -58.80 15.02 -23.78
CA LEU A 215 -60.06 14.49 -23.28
C LEU A 215 -61.14 14.87 -24.31
N ASP A 216 -61.49 13.93 -25.17
CA ASP A 216 -62.62 14.04 -26.08
C ASP A 216 -63.91 13.97 -25.26
N ILE A 217 -64.41 15.14 -24.87
CA ILE A 217 -65.66 15.30 -24.13
C ILE A 217 -66.89 15.21 -25.07
N THR A 218 -66.80 14.45 -26.17
CA THR A 218 -67.91 14.27 -27.10
C THR A 218 -68.19 12.80 -27.44
N LYS A 219 -68.49 11.99 -26.42
CA LYS A 219 -69.26 10.74 -26.63
C LYS A 219 -69.88 10.26 -25.32
N ASP A 220 -71.09 10.75 -25.05
CA ASP A 220 -72.21 9.99 -24.48
C ASP A 220 -73.39 10.94 -24.23
N ALA A 221 -74.28 11.03 -25.23
CA ALA A 221 -75.70 11.36 -25.06
C ALA A 221 -76.44 11.08 -26.38
N ALA A 222 -76.62 9.79 -26.68
CA ALA A 222 -77.71 9.29 -27.52
C ALA A 222 -78.38 8.14 -26.75
#